data_AF-A0A7D9JIW8-F1
#
_entry.id   AF-A0A7D9JIW8-F1
#
_cell.length_a   1.000
_cell.length_b   1.000
_cell.length_c   1.000
_cell.angle_alpha   90.00
_cell.angle_beta   90.00
_cell.angle_gamma   90.00
#
_symmetry.space_group_name_H-M   'P 1'
#
loop_
_entity.id
_entity.type
_entity.pdbx_description
1 polymer ?
#
loop_
_entity_poly.entity_id
_entity_poly.type
_entity_poly.pdbx_seq_one_letter_code
_entity_poly.pdbx_strand_id
1 'polypeptide(L)'
;NIRFLANKYWWKFWIYTMSESSEALKAAKIQRRSAKAALTRLGKALNHLCENERPAEEVSDYLIKVKQAFDNVVSKHDLYANLIDQDEQFEQEEQWLDE
;
A
#
# COMPACT_ATOMS: atom_id res chain seq x y z
N ASN A 1 -34.72 29.37 -12.84
CA ASN A 1 -34.32 28.19 -13.65
C ASN A 1 -33.58 27.20 -12.75
N ILE A 2 -34.33 26.39 -11.97
CA ILE A 2 -33.80 25.53 -10.90
C ILE A 2 -33.00 24.33 -11.44
N ARG A 3 -33.36 23.84 -12.64
CA ARG A 3 -32.65 22.75 -13.34
C ARG A 3 -31.21 23.11 -13.71
N PHE A 4 -30.94 24.37 -14.06
CA PHE A 4 -29.60 24.82 -14.44
C PHE A 4 -28.67 24.94 -13.22
N LEU A 5 -29.21 25.38 -12.08
CA LEU A 5 -28.49 25.41 -10.81
C LEU A 5 -28.19 23.98 -10.33
N ALA A 6 -29.18 23.09 -10.33
CA ALA A 6 -29.00 21.68 -9.96
C ALA A 6 -27.89 21.00 -10.77
N ASN A 7 -27.81 21.28 -12.09
CA ASN A 7 -26.77 20.74 -12.96
C ASN A 7 -25.36 21.30 -12.63
N LYS A 8 -25.28 22.60 -12.29
CA LYS A 8 -24.00 23.23 -11.89
C LYS A 8 -23.48 22.71 -10.55
N TYR A 9 -24.36 22.44 -9.59
CA TYR A 9 -23.99 21.88 -8.30
C TYR A 9 -23.63 20.39 -8.41
N TRP A 10 -24.35 19.61 -9.22
CA TRP A 10 -24.01 18.22 -9.50
C TRP A 10 -22.64 18.07 -10.16
N TRP A 11 -22.31 18.92 -11.12
CA TRP A 11 -21.02 18.88 -11.80
C TRP A 11 -19.84 19.19 -10.86
N LYS A 12 -20.01 20.20 -9.98
CA LYS A 12 -19.03 20.51 -8.95
C LYS A 12 -18.87 19.39 -7.93
N PHE A 13 -19.98 18.78 -7.52
CA PHE A 13 -19.98 17.66 -6.60
C PHE A 13 -19.23 16.46 -7.20
N TRP A 14 -19.53 16.11 -8.46
CA TRP A 14 -18.89 15.01 -9.17
C TRP A 14 -17.37 15.20 -9.37
N ILE A 15 -16.94 16.43 -9.70
CA ILE A 15 -15.51 16.77 -9.79
C ILE A 15 -14.82 16.62 -8.43
N TYR A 16 -15.48 17.09 -7.37
CA TYR A 16 -14.94 17.00 -6.02
C TYR A 16 -14.75 15.54 -5.59
N THR A 17 -15.78 14.70 -5.76
CA THR A 17 -15.74 13.27 -5.43
C THR A 17 -14.70 12.51 -6.25
N MET A 18 -14.55 12.84 -7.54
CA MET A 18 -13.51 12.25 -8.40
C MET A 18 -12.11 12.64 -7.93
N SER A 19 -11.92 13.91 -7.54
CA SER A 19 -10.62 14.38 -7.05
C SER A 19 -10.24 13.72 -5.72
N GLU A 20 -11.21 13.49 -4.84
CA GLU A 20 -11.00 12.86 -3.54
C GLU A 20 -10.65 11.37 -3.67
N SER A 21 -11.33 10.64 -4.57
CA SER A 21 -10.98 9.25 -4.91
C SER A 21 -9.54 9.13 -5.46
N SER A 22 -9.15 10.04 -6.37
CA SER A 22 -7.79 10.05 -6.93
C SER A 22 -6.70 10.31 -5.89
N GLU A 23 -6.92 11.23 -4.94
CA GLU A 23 -5.97 11.52 -3.88
C GLU A 23 -5.88 10.39 -2.84
N ALA A 24 -7.01 9.75 -2.50
CA ALA A 24 -7.03 8.58 -1.62
C ALA A 24 -6.21 7.42 -2.21
N LEU A 25 -6.38 7.15 -3.51
CA LEU A 25 -5.63 6.10 -4.22
C LEU A 25 -4.12 6.38 -4.21
N LYS A 26 -3.69 7.63 -4.49
CA LYS A 26 -2.27 8.03 -4.43
C LYS A 26 -1.70 7.87 -3.02
N ALA A 27 -2.43 8.32 -2.00
CA ALA A 27 -2.00 8.21 -0.62
C ALA A 27 -1.82 6.73 -0.19
N ALA A 28 -2.78 5.87 -0.53
CA ALA A 28 -2.69 4.44 -0.28
C ALA A 28 -1.48 3.79 -0.99
N LYS A 29 -1.24 4.15 -2.27
CA LYS A 29 -0.06 3.69 -3.02
C LYS A 29 1.26 4.07 -2.34
N ILE A 30 1.37 5.31 -1.86
CA ILE A 30 2.56 5.82 -1.15
C ILE A 30 2.76 5.06 0.18
N GLN A 31 1.68 4.79 0.91
CA GLN A 31 1.74 4.01 2.16
C GLN A 31 2.22 2.58 1.90
N ARG A 32 1.65 1.89 0.90
CA ARG A 32 2.08 0.55 0.50
C ARG A 32 3.56 0.54 0.10
N ARG A 33 4.00 1.47 -0.74
CA ARG A 33 5.41 1.60 -1.16
C ARG A 33 6.35 1.81 0.03
N SER A 34 5.95 2.66 0.97
CA SER A 34 6.73 2.93 2.19
C SER A 34 6.83 1.69 3.09
N ALA A 35 5.75 0.91 3.19
CA ALA A 35 5.73 -0.37 3.90
C ALA A 35 6.65 -1.40 3.22
N LYS A 36 6.58 -1.57 1.88
CA LYS A 36 7.48 -2.49 1.13
C LYS A 36 8.94 -2.11 1.36
N ALA A 37 9.27 -0.81 1.32
CA ALA A 37 10.61 -0.34 1.61
C ALA A 37 11.07 -0.65 3.05
N ALA A 38 10.18 -0.59 4.03
CA ALA A 38 10.49 -0.99 5.41
C ALA A 38 10.78 -2.49 5.51
N LEU A 39 9.95 -3.33 4.90
CA LEU A 39 10.16 -4.77 4.81
C LEU A 39 11.52 -5.09 4.15
N THR A 40 11.85 -4.46 3.02
CA THR A 40 13.15 -4.66 2.35
C THR A 40 14.33 -4.30 3.25
N ARG A 41 14.25 -3.19 4.01
CA ARG A 41 15.32 -2.80 4.95
C ARG A 41 15.50 -3.84 6.06
N LEU A 42 14.40 -4.33 6.62
CA LEU A 42 14.43 -5.38 7.64
C LEU A 42 14.96 -6.70 7.06
N GLY A 43 14.54 -7.10 5.86
CA GLY A 43 15.07 -8.30 5.19
C GLY A 43 16.59 -8.23 4.99
N LYS A 44 17.12 -7.08 4.56
CA LYS A 44 18.57 -6.86 4.43
C LYS A 44 19.31 -6.96 5.77
N ALA A 45 18.73 -6.39 6.83
CA ALA A 45 19.31 -6.48 8.17
C ALA A 45 19.25 -7.90 8.73
N LEU A 46 18.18 -8.66 8.47
CA LEU A 46 18.09 -10.07 8.84
C LEU A 46 19.19 -10.89 8.14
N ASN A 47 19.39 -10.70 6.83
CA ASN A 47 20.48 -11.36 6.10
C ASN A 47 21.84 -11.06 6.74
N HIS A 48 22.10 -9.81 7.09
CA HIS A 48 23.33 -9.43 7.79
C HIS A 48 23.46 -10.10 9.16
N LEU A 49 22.38 -10.27 9.93
CA LEU A 49 22.43 -11.00 11.21
C LEU A 49 22.76 -12.48 11.00
N CYS A 50 22.19 -13.11 9.97
CA CYS A 50 22.48 -14.49 9.61
C CYS A 50 23.92 -14.69 9.13
N GLU A 51 24.42 -13.78 8.28
CA GLU A 51 25.80 -13.81 7.74
C GLU A 51 26.87 -13.63 8.81
N ASN A 52 26.55 -12.92 9.90
CA ASN A 52 27.47 -12.71 11.03
C ASN A 52 27.29 -13.73 12.17
N GLU A 53 26.61 -14.85 11.91
CA GLU A 53 26.42 -15.96 12.86
C GLU A 53 25.90 -15.48 14.25
N ARG A 54 25.00 -14.50 14.24
CA ARG A 54 24.44 -13.94 15.47
C ARG A 54 23.65 -15.00 16.23
N PRO A 55 23.53 -14.88 17.57
CA PRO A 55 22.79 -15.84 18.38
C PRO A 55 21.37 -16.05 17.85
N ALA A 56 20.89 -17.30 17.89
CA ALA A 56 19.59 -17.67 17.35
C ALA A 56 18.42 -16.89 17.96
N GLU A 57 18.54 -16.47 19.23
CA GLU A 57 17.57 -15.60 19.91
C GLU A 57 17.46 -14.23 19.23
N GLU A 58 18.59 -13.59 18.92
CA GLU A 58 18.63 -12.28 18.24
C GLU A 58 18.04 -12.36 16.82
N VAL A 59 18.34 -13.45 16.10
CA VAL A 59 17.78 -13.71 14.77
C VAL A 59 16.27 -13.97 14.86
N SER A 60 15.81 -14.70 15.87
CA SER A 60 14.39 -15.00 16.10
C SER A 60 13.58 -13.74 16.42
N ASP A 61 14.10 -12.88 17.30
CA ASP A 61 13.49 -11.58 17.62
C ASP A 61 13.41 -10.68 16.38
N TYR A 62 14.43 -10.74 15.52
CA TYR A 62 14.43 -9.98 14.27
C TYR A 62 13.44 -10.53 13.24
N LEU A 63 13.30 -11.85 13.16
CA LEU A 63 12.28 -12.52 12.33
C LEU A 63 10.86 -12.10 12.71
N ILE A 64 10.56 -11.92 14.00
CA ILE A 64 9.25 -11.40 14.45
C ILE A 64 8.99 -10.01 13.87
N LYS A 65 10.00 -9.12 13.84
CA LYS A 65 9.89 -7.78 13.25
C LYS A 65 9.67 -7.84 11.74
N VAL A 66 10.36 -8.75 11.05
CA VAL A 66 10.16 -8.98 9.61
C VAL A 66 8.73 -9.45 9.34
N LYS A 67 8.21 -10.38 10.14
CA LYS A 67 6.82 -10.84 10.03
C LYS A 67 5.82 -9.69 10.21
N GLN A 68 5.98 -8.88 11.26
CA GLN A 68 5.10 -7.72 11.49
C GLN A 68 5.15 -6.72 10.32
N ALA A 69 6.32 -6.51 9.73
CA ALA A 69 6.47 -5.64 8.56
C ALA A 69 5.79 -6.24 7.33
N PHE A 70 5.87 -7.56 7.13
CA PHE A 70 5.17 -8.26 6.07
C PHE A 70 3.65 -8.14 6.22
N ASP A 71 3.11 -8.43 7.41
CA ASP A 71 1.68 -8.30 7.71
C ASP A 71 1.18 -6.86 7.45
N ASN A 72 2.00 -5.85 7.79
CA ASN A 72 1.70 -4.46 7.48
C ASN A 72 1.72 -4.15 5.97
N VAL A 73 2.65 -4.73 5.20
CA VAL A 73 2.65 -4.56 3.73
C VAL A 73 1.37 -5.15 3.13
N VAL A 74 0.98 -6.37 3.53
CA VAL A 74 -0.25 -7.03 3.07
C VAL A 74 -1.46 -6.15 3.37
N SER A 75 -1.61 -5.70 4.62
CA SER A 75 -2.72 -4.81 5.00
C SER A 75 -2.77 -3.51 4.19
N LYS A 76 -1.62 -2.89 3.89
CA LYS A 76 -1.56 -1.68 3.05
C LYS A 76 -1.82 -1.97 1.58
N HIS A 77 -1.46 -3.15 1.10
CA HIS A 77 -1.77 -3.60 -0.25
C HIS A 77 -3.27 -3.82 -0.41
N ASP A 78 -3.92 -4.53 0.50
CA ASP A 78 -5.37 -4.74 0.47
C ASP A 78 -6.15 -3.41 0.47
N LEU A 79 -5.72 -2.44 1.30
CA LEU A 79 -6.32 -1.11 1.31
C LEU A 79 -6.13 -0.35 0.00
N TYR A 80 -4.99 -0.50 -0.67
CA TYR A 80 -4.74 0.11 -1.96
C TYR A 80 -5.53 -0.58 -3.08
N ALA A 81 -5.53 -1.91 -3.10
CA ALA A 81 -6.20 -2.72 -4.11
C ALA A 81 -7.72 -2.51 -4.08
N ASN A 82 -8.32 -2.37 -2.90
CA ASN A 82 -9.75 -2.01 -2.74
C ASN A 82 -10.13 -0.63 -3.30
N LEU A 83 -9.17 0.26 -3.55
CA LEU A 83 -9.40 1.58 -4.16
C LEU A 83 -9.21 1.58 -5.68
N ILE A 84 -8.78 0.46 -6.26
CA ILE A 84 -8.60 0.33 -7.70
C ILE A 84 -9.93 -0.10 -8.32
N ASP A 85 -10.58 0.83 -9.03
CA ASP A 85 -11.85 0.56 -9.72
C ASP A 85 -11.67 -0.14 -11.08
N GLN A 86 -10.45 -0.15 -11.63
CA GLN A 86 -10.17 -0.74 -12.95
C GLN A 86 -9.54 -2.13 -12.82
N ASP A 87 -10.24 -3.15 -13.30
CA ASP A 87 -9.82 -4.56 -13.23
C ASP A 87 -8.41 -4.79 -13.80
N GLU A 88 -8.06 -4.17 -14.94
CA GLU A 88 -6.73 -4.30 -15.55
C GLU A 88 -5.61 -3.73 -14.65
N GLN A 89 -5.87 -2.60 -13.97
CA GLN A 89 -4.91 -2.02 -13.04
C GLN A 89 -4.79 -2.85 -11.75
N PHE A 90 -5.88 -3.48 -11.33
CA PHE A 90 -5.89 -4.38 -10.18
C PHE A 90 -5.06 -5.63 -10.48
N GLU A 91 -5.28 -6.29 -11.61
CA GLU A 91 -4.54 -7.48 -12.04
C GLU A 91 -3.02 -7.23 -12.16
N GLN A 92 -2.62 -6.07 -12.68
CA GLN A 92 -1.21 -5.67 -12.73
C GLN A 92 -0.61 -5.49 -11.34
N GLU A 93 -1.36 -4.91 -10.40
CA GLU A 93 -0.88 -4.66 -9.04
C GLU A 93 -0.91 -5.92 -8.16
N GLU A 94 -1.70 -6.95 -8.50
CA GLU A 94 -1.68 -8.27 -7.83
C GLU A 94 -0.41 -9.09 -8.12
N GLN A 95 0.37 -8.73 -9.15
CA GLN A 95 1.67 -9.34 -9.44
C GLN A 95 2.80 -8.88 -8.50
N TRP A 96 2.48 -8.16 -7.42
CA TRP A 96 3.46 -7.51 -6.54
C TRP A 96 4.37 -8.45 -5.74
N LEU A 97 4.06 -9.75 -5.71
CA LEU A 97 4.87 -10.81 -5.09
C LEU A 97 5.74 -11.60 -6.08
N ASP A 98 5.59 -11.40 -7.39
CA ASP A 98 6.29 -12.17 -8.43
C ASP A 98 7.72 -11.67 -8.74
N GLU A 99 8.35 -10.91 -7.82
CA GLU A 99 9.75 -10.44 -7.94
C GLU A 99 10.72 -11.17 -7.00
#